data_AF-A0A4S8LC89-F1
#
_entry.id   AF-A0A4S8LC89-F1
#
_cell.length_a   1.000
_cell.length_b   1.000
_cell.length_c   1.000
_cell.angle_alpha   90.00
_cell.angle_beta   90.00
_cell.angle_gamma   90.00
#
_symmetry.space_group_name_H-M   'P 1'
#
loop_
_entity.id
_entity.type
_entity.pdbx_description
1 polymer ?
#
loop_
_entity_poly.entity_id
_entity_poly.type
_entity_poly.pdbx_seq_one_letter_code
_entity_poly.pdbx_strand_id
1 'polypeptide(L)'
;VEWCKSRARTLRWKEEVILLVEEIHRMREFSLSKGKWWEGRKVAELIEGLNAYAQQQASFERERAESIHSRWRLLADHAEKVLDRIPD
;
A
#
# COMPACT_ATOMS: atom_id res chain seq x y z
N VAL A 1 0.52 38.98 3.62
CA VAL A 1 0.30 37.99 2.54
C VAL A 1 1.32 36.85 2.58
N GLU A 2 2.62 37.13 2.71
CA GLU A 2 3.67 36.08 2.67
C GLU A 2 3.55 35.02 3.78
N TRP A 3 3.14 35.40 5.00
CA TRP A 3 2.86 34.44 6.06
C TRP A 3 1.75 33.44 5.69
N CYS A 4 0.64 33.91 5.11
CA CYS A 4 -0.46 33.05 4.68
C CYS A 4 -0.01 32.05 3.60
N LYS A 5 0.81 32.50 2.65
CA LYS A 5 1.37 31.64 1.59
C LYS A 5 2.29 30.58 2.18
N SER A 6 3.20 30.97 3.08
CA SER A 6 4.11 30.03 3.73
C SER A 6 3.36 29.00 4.58
N ARG A 7 2.37 29.43 5.37
CA ARG A 7 1.52 28.52 6.14
C ARG A 7 0.71 27.57 5.25
N ALA A 8 0.15 28.05 4.14
CA ALA A 8 -0.60 27.21 3.20
C ALA A 8 0.30 26.16 2.52
N ARG A 9 1.54 26.52 2.15
CA ARG A 9 2.53 25.55 1.67
C ARG A 9 2.86 24.52 2.73
N THR A 10 3.01 24.97 3.99
CA THR A 10 3.30 24.07 5.12
C THR A 10 2.22 23.01 5.31
N LEU A 11 0.96 23.44 5.32
CA LEU A 11 -0.17 22.52 5.49
C LEU A 11 -0.30 21.55 4.31
N ARG A 12 -0.13 22.05 3.08
CA ARG A 12 -0.24 21.21 1.88
C ARG A 12 0.79 20.09 1.84
N TRP A 13 2.06 20.37 2.14
CA TRP A 13 3.07 19.31 2.10
C TRP A 13 2.83 18.25 3.19
N LYS A 14 2.36 18.65 4.39
CA LYS A 14 2.00 17.70 5.47
C LYS A 14 0.93 16.72 4.97
N GLU A 15 -0.12 17.25 4.33
CA GLU A 15 -1.18 16.45 3.73
C GLU A 15 -0.65 15.52 2.62
N GLU A 16 0.20 16.03 1.73
CA GLU A 16 0.80 15.22 0.66
C GLU A 16 1.64 14.04 1.20
N VAL A 17 2.40 14.24 2.28
CA VAL A 17 3.17 13.18 2.93
C VAL A 17 2.25 12.14 3.58
N ILE A 18 1.19 12.57 4.25
CA ILE A 18 0.18 11.66 4.83
C ILE A 18 -0.46 10.81 3.73
N LEU A 19 -0.93 11.44 2.65
CA LEU A 19 -1.57 10.74 1.54
C LEU A 19 -0.63 9.73 0.86
N LEU A 20 0.66 10.06 0.75
CA LEU A 20 1.66 9.15 0.20
C LEU A 20 1.82 7.89 1.06
N VAL A 21 1.93 8.03 2.38
CA VAL A 21 2.05 6.90 3.31
C VAL A 21 0.80 6.03 3.25
N GLU A 22 -0.38 6.65 3.25
CA GLU A 22 -1.66 5.95 3.13
C GLU A 22 -1.80 5.19 1.81
N GLU A 23 -1.35 5.76 0.69
CA GLU A 23 -1.42 5.07 -0.60
C GLU A 23 -0.45 3.89 -0.66
N ILE A 24 0.76 4.00 -0.08
CA ILE A 24 1.70 2.87 0.02
C ILE A 24 1.06 1.72 0.83
N HIS A 25 0.42 2.03 1.95
CA HIS A 25 -0.32 1.05 2.74
C HIS A 25 -1.49 0.45 1.96
N ARG A 26 -2.29 1.27 1.29
CA ARG A 26 -3.45 0.83 0.50
C ARG A 26 -3.05 -0.10 -0.64
N MET A 27 -1.97 0.22 -1.35
CA MET A 27 -1.46 -0.63 -2.43
C MET A 27 -1.08 -2.02 -1.92
N ARG A 28 -0.42 -2.10 -0.76
CA ARG A 28 -0.07 -3.37 -0.12
C ARG A 28 -1.31 -4.16 0.29
N GLU A 29 -2.24 -3.52 1.00
CA GLU A 29 -3.47 -4.16 1.47
C GLU A 29 -4.36 -4.61 0.31
N PHE A 30 -4.40 -3.85 -0.78
CA PHE A 30 -5.09 -4.24 -2.00
C PHE A 30 -4.53 -5.56 -2.54
N SER A 31 -3.20 -5.68 -2.69
CA SER A 31 -2.58 -6.92 -3.15
C SER A 31 -2.86 -8.09 -2.20
N LEU A 32 -2.74 -7.91 -0.88
CA LEU A 32 -3.08 -8.98 0.07
C LEU A 32 -4.54 -9.42 -0.03
N SER A 33 -5.47 -8.46 -0.14
CA SER A 33 -6.90 -8.73 -0.32
C SER A 33 -7.17 -9.47 -1.63
N LYS A 34 -6.51 -9.05 -2.71
CA LYS A 34 -6.62 -9.69 -4.03
C LYS A 34 -6.09 -11.12 -4.01
N GLY A 35 -4.99 -11.38 -3.30
CA GLY A 35 -4.48 -12.72 -3.07
C GLY A 35 -5.50 -13.62 -2.37
N LYS A 36 -6.09 -13.16 -1.26
CA LYS A 36 -7.16 -13.90 -0.55
C LYS A 36 -8.37 -14.16 -1.45
N TRP A 37 -8.73 -13.19 -2.28
CA TRP A 37 -9.83 -13.35 -3.24
C TRP A 37 -9.54 -14.43 -4.28
N TRP A 38 -8.30 -14.55 -4.76
CA TRP A 38 -7.89 -15.65 -5.64
C TRP A 38 -7.96 -17.01 -4.94
N GLU A 39 -7.62 -17.09 -3.65
CA GLU A 39 -7.72 -18.34 -2.90
C GLU A 39 -9.16 -18.81 -2.69
N GLY A 40 -10.09 -17.88 -2.49
CA GLY A 40 -11.52 -18.17 -2.42
C GLY A 40 -12.12 -18.63 -3.74
N ARG A 41 -11.39 -18.49 -4.86
CA ARG A 41 -11.82 -18.96 -6.19
C ARG A 41 -11.40 -20.39 -6.51
N LYS A 42 -10.75 -21.09 -5.58
CA LYS A 42 -10.57 -22.54 -5.70
C LYS A 42 -11.95 -23.18 -5.68
N VAL A 43 -12.28 -23.98 -6.68
CA VAL A 43 -13.57 -24.68 -6.76
C VAL A 43 -13.30 -26.17 -6.79
N ALA A 44 -14.04 -26.92 -5.97
CA ALA A 44 -13.83 -28.36 -5.77
C ALA A 44 -14.05 -29.20 -7.05
N GLU A 45 -14.90 -28.72 -7.96
CA GLU A 45 -15.28 -29.44 -9.20
C GLU A 45 -14.52 -28.96 -10.44
N LEU A 46 -13.69 -27.92 -10.31
CA LEU A 46 -12.95 -27.35 -11.44
C LEU A 46 -11.65 -28.11 -11.69
N ILE A 47 -11.39 -28.32 -12.98
CA ILE A 47 -10.21 -28.96 -13.56
C ILE A 47 -8.96 -28.40 -12.88
N GLU A 48 -8.08 -29.29 -12.41
CA GLU A 48 -6.81 -29.03 -11.72
C GLU A 48 -6.10 -27.73 -12.13
N GLY A 49 -6.04 -27.43 -13.43
CA GLY A 49 -5.43 -26.22 -13.98
C GLY A 49 -6.03 -24.90 -13.47
N LEU A 50 -7.35 -24.83 -13.21
CA LEU A 50 -7.99 -23.61 -12.70
C LEU A 50 -7.68 -23.38 -11.21
N ASN A 51 -7.57 -24.47 -10.44
CA ASN A 51 -7.09 -24.41 -9.06
C ASN A 51 -5.60 -24.05 -9.00
N ALA A 52 -4.77 -24.62 -9.87
CA ALA A 52 -3.35 -24.28 -9.99
C ALA A 52 -3.15 -22.81 -10.38
N TYR A 53 -3.92 -22.31 -11.35
CA TYR A 53 -3.88 -20.91 -11.77
C TYR A 53 -4.30 -19.97 -10.64
N ALA A 54 -5.40 -20.26 -9.93
CA ALA A 54 -5.84 -19.46 -8.80
C ALA A 54 -4.78 -19.41 -7.67
N GLN A 55 -4.11 -20.53 -7.40
CA GLN A 55 -2.98 -20.57 -6.46
C GLN A 55 -1.81 -19.72 -6.92
N GLN A 56 -1.43 -19.80 -8.19
CA GLN A 56 -0.35 -19.00 -8.75
C GLN A 56 -0.66 -17.50 -8.66
N GLN A 57 -1.88 -17.08 -9.00
CA GLN A 57 -2.30 -15.69 -8.87
C GLN A 57 -2.28 -15.22 -7.41
N ALA A 58 -2.68 -16.07 -6.47
CA ALA A 58 -2.56 -15.76 -5.05
C ALA A 58 -1.10 -15.59 -4.58
N SER A 59 -0.16 -16.38 -5.12
CA SER A 59 1.28 -16.21 -4.85
C SER A 59 1.79 -14.87 -5.36
N PHE A 60 1.48 -14.54 -6.62
CA PHE A 60 1.93 -13.29 -7.23
C PHE A 60 1.43 -12.05 -6.48
N GLU A 61 0.20 -12.06 -5.99
CA GLU A 61 -0.32 -10.95 -5.20
C GLU A 61 0.36 -10.84 -3.82
N ARG A 62 0.77 -11.95 -3.21
CA ARG A 62 1.57 -11.93 -1.97
C ARG A 62 2.96 -11.37 -2.21
N GLU A 63 3.65 -11.87 -3.24
CA GLU A 63 4.96 -11.38 -3.65
C GLU A 63 4.91 -9.89 -3.99
N ARG A 64 3.83 -9.43 -4.65
CA ARG A 64 3.61 -8.02 -4.93
C ARG A 64 3.45 -7.19 -3.65
N ALA A 65 2.70 -7.66 -2.66
CA ALA A 65 2.56 -6.98 -1.38
C ALA A 65 3.91 -6.87 -0.65
N GLU A 66 4.74 -7.92 -0.69
CA GLU A 66 6.11 -7.91 -0.14
C GLU A 66 7.04 -6.97 -0.91
N SER A 67 6.92 -6.92 -2.23
CA SER A 67 7.68 -6.01 -3.10
C SER A 67 7.33 -4.54 -2.81
N ILE A 68 6.04 -4.21 -2.66
CA ILE A 68 5.59 -2.87 -2.26
C ILE A 68 6.17 -2.52 -0.90
N HIS A 69 6.03 -3.41 0.08
CA HIS A 69 6.55 -3.16 1.42
C HIS A 69 8.08 -2.94 1.41
N SER A 70 8.85 -3.87 0.85
CA SER A 70 10.31 -3.78 0.81
C SER A 70 10.82 -2.55 0.06
N ARG A 71 10.20 -2.20 -1.08
CA ARG A 71 10.58 -1.04 -1.90
C ARG A 71 10.36 0.28 -1.17
N TRP A 72 9.29 0.40 -0.40
CA TRP A 72 8.86 1.67 0.19
C TRP A 72 9.09 1.77 1.70
N ARG A 73 9.52 0.71 2.38
CA ARG A 73 9.73 0.68 3.84
C ARG A 73 10.54 1.88 4.34
N LEU A 74 11.71 2.13 3.74
CA LEU A 74 12.57 3.24 4.18
C LEU A 74 11.92 4.62 4.01
N LEU A 75 11.10 4.78 2.96
CA LEU A 75 10.37 6.03 2.72
C LEU A 75 9.23 6.21 3.72
N ALA A 76 8.46 5.15 3.98
CA ALA A 76 7.38 5.16 4.96
C ALA A 76 7.92 5.44 6.38
N ASP A 77 8.96 4.73 6.80
CA ASP A 77 9.63 4.94 8.09
C ASP A 77 10.17 6.37 8.24
N HIS A 78 10.66 6.95 7.14
CA HIS A 78 11.13 8.33 7.15
C HIS A 78 9.97 9.33 7.22
N ALA A 79 8.91 9.11 6.44
CA ALA A 79 7.73 9.95 6.42
C ALA A 79 7.05 10.01 7.80
N GLU A 80 6.89 8.86 8.47
CA GLU A 80 6.36 8.80 9.84
C GLU A 80 7.19 9.66 10.81
N LYS A 81 8.53 9.51 10.79
CA LYS A 81 9.43 10.33 11.61
C LYS A 81 9.36 11.82 11.31
N VAL A 82 9.09 12.20 10.05
CA VAL A 82 8.90 13.59 9.66
C VAL A 82 7.58 14.10 10.22
N LEU A 83 6.50 13.33 10.10
CA LEU A 83 5.18 13.69 10.61
C LEU A 83 5.16 13.83 12.13
N ASP A 84 5.81 12.93 12.88
CA ASP A 84 5.88 12.96 14.35
C ASP A 84 6.58 14.21 14.92
N ARG A 85 7.43 14.85 14.12
CA ARG A 85 8.17 16.06 14.52
C ARG A 85 7.35 17.34 14.34
N ILE A 86 6.18 17.26 13.70
CA ILE A 86 5.35 18.42 13.39
C ILE A 86 4.25 18.51 14.45
N PRO A 87 4.19 19.60 15.23
CA PRO A 87 3.07 19.82 16.13
C PRO A 87 1.74 19.91 15.36
N ASP A 88 0.66 19.47 15.99
CA ASP A 88 -0.70 19.56 15.46
C ASP A 88 -1.18 21.00 15.23
#